data_AF-A0A183GQ62-F1
#
_entry.id   AF-A0A183GQ62-F1
#
_cell.length_a   1.000
_cell.length_b   1.000
_cell.length_c   1.000
_cell.angle_alpha   90.00
_cell.angle_beta   90.00
_cell.angle_gamma   90.00
#
_symmetry.space_group_name_H-M   'P 1'
#
loop_
_entity.id
_entity.type
_entity.pdbx_description
1 polymer ?
#
loop_
_entity_poly.entity_id
_entity_poly.type
_entity_poly.pdbx_seq_one_letter_code
_entity_poly.pdbx_strand_id
1 'polypeptide(L)' 'MKKLCNLVWPVLMKRIEGIVAKSCSDVVVIEAAAIIEAQWHHYLNELWTVFVPHDEMVRRVMERDQLPREQVIFL' A
#
# COMPACT_ATOMS: atom_id res chain seq x y z
N MET A 1 4.32 -15.21 -4.08
CA MET A 1 4.11 -13.75 -4.06
C MET A 1 5.39 -12.94 -4.31
N LYS A 2 6.45 -13.08 -3.50
CA LYS A 2 7.70 -12.29 -3.60
C LYS A 2 8.31 -12.14 -5.01
N LYS A 3 8.35 -13.21 -5.82
CA LYS A 3 8.92 -13.15 -7.19
C LYS A 3 8.21 -12.14 -8.10
N LEU A 4 6.87 -12.07 -8.03
CA LEU A 4 6.09 -11.14 -8.82
C LEU A 4 6.30 -9.70 -8.33
N CYS A 5 6.24 -9.48 -7.01
CA CYS A 5 6.47 -8.17 -6.39
C CYS A 5 7.83 -7.59 -6.77
N ASN A 6 8.90 -8.39 -6.69
CA ASN A 6 10.26 -7.96 -7.04
C ASN A 6 10.41 -7.54 -8.51
N LEU A 7 9.59 -8.10 -9.41
CA LEU A 7 9.58 -7.72 -10.82
C LEU A 7 8.74 -6.46 -11.05
N VAL A 8 7.58 -6.38 -10.40
CA VAL A 8 6.56 -5.37 -10.68
C VAL A 8 6.84 -4.05 -9.96
N TRP A 9 7.31 -4.08 -8.71
CA TRP A 9 7.50 -2.86 -7.91
C TRP A 9 8.48 -1.86 -8.53
N PRO A 10 9.64 -2.24 -9.08
CA PRO A 10 10.54 -1.28 -9.73
C PRO A 10 9.90 -0.59 -10.94
N VAL A 11 9.11 -1.35 -11.72
CA VAL A 11 8.41 -0.82 -12.90
C VAL A 11 7.29 0.14 -12.49
N LEU A 12 6.55 -0.19 -11.43
CA LEU A 12 5.52 0.68 -10.88
C LEU A 12 6.12 1.98 -10.33
N MET A 13 7.22 1.91 -9.58
CA MET A 13 7.87 3.10 -9.03
C MET A 13 8.31 4.06 -10.14
N LYS A 14 8.94 3.54 -11.19
CA LYS A 14 9.31 4.35 -12.37
C LYS A 14 8.09 5.02 -13.03
N ARG A 15 6.95 4.33 -13.07
CA ARG A 15 5.70 4.90 -13.60
C ARG A 15 5.15 5.99 -12.68
N ILE A 16 5.19 5.78 -11.37
CA ILE A 16 4.76 6.76 -10.36
C ILE A 16 5.61 8.02 -10.48
N GLU A 17 6.93 7.91 -10.55
CA GLU A 17 7.85 9.06 -10.76
C GLU A 17 7.46 9.86 -12.01
N GLY A 18 7.15 9.17 -13.11
CA GLY A 18 6.71 9.82 -14.35
C GLY A 18 5.35 10.51 -14.26
N ILE A 19 4.45 10.07 -13.37
CA ILE A 19 3.16 10.72 -13.10
C ILE A 19 3.39 11.94 -12.20
N VAL A 20 4.17 11.79 -11.12
CA VAL A 20 4.51 12.86 -10.18
C VAL A 20 5.20 14.01 -10.90
N ALA A 21 6.19 13.72 -11.76
CA ALA A 21 6.92 14.74 -12.52
C ALA A 21 6.06 15.54 -13.52
N LYS A 22 4.87 15.03 -13.87
CA LYS A 22 3.91 15.71 -14.76
C LYS A 22 2.77 16.39 -13.99
N SER A 23 2.71 16.19 -12.68
CA SER A 23 1.71 16.82 -11.83
C SER A 23 1.99 18.32 -11.71
N CYS A 24 0.94 19.14 -11.76
CA CYS A 24 1.01 20.55 -11.40
C CYS A 24 0.53 20.80 -9.96
N SER A 25 0.19 19.74 -9.21
CA SER A 25 -0.26 19.84 -7.82
C SER A 25 0.92 20.10 -6.89
N ASP A 26 0.71 20.98 -5.89
CA ASP A 26 1.72 21.27 -4.86
C ASP A 26 2.02 20.04 -3.98
N VAL A 27 1.04 19.16 -3.80
CA VAL A 27 1.16 17.92 -3.02
C VAL A 27 0.59 16.76 -3.83
N VAL A 28 1.33 15.64 -3.86
CA VAL A 28 0.88 14.37 -4.45
C VAL A 28 0.91 13.30 -3.36
N VAL A 29 -0.21 12.60 -3.19
CA VAL A 29 -0.35 11.50 -2.22
C VAL A 29 -0.31 10.17 -2.96
N ILE A 30 0.55 9.25 -2.52
CA ILE A 30 0.64 7.89 -3.03
C ILE A 30 0.03 6.93 -2.01
N GLU A 31 -1.11 6.33 -2.36
CA GLU A 31 -1.77 5.32 -1.53
C GLU A 31 -1.31 3.92 -1.96
N ALA A 32 -0.65 3.19 -1.06
CA ALA A 32 -0.25 1.80 -1.29
C ALA A 32 -0.12 1.02 0.02
N ALA A 33 -0.53 -0.25 0.01
CA ALA A 33 -0.54 -1.10 1.20
C ALA A 33 0.83 -1.68 1.61
N ALA A 34 1.83 -1.68 0.71
CA ALA A 34 3.13 -2.34 0.91
C ALA A 34 4.32 -1.38 0.76
N ILE A 35 4.16 -0.10 1.15
CA ILE A 35 5.17 0.95 0.95
C ILE A 35 6.49 0.63 1.67
N ILE A 36 6.41 0.04 2.86
CA ILE A 36 7.60 -0.29 3.67
C ILE A 36 8.31 -1.51 3.08
N GLU A 37 7.57 -2.56 2.77
CA GLU A 37 8.06 -3.82 2.21
C GLU A 37 8.67 -3.63 0.82
N ALA A 38 8.10 -2.72 0.02
CA ALA A 38 8.64 -2.35 -1.29
C ALA A 38 9.78 -1.33 -1.21
N GLN A 39 10.15 -0.87 -0.01
CA GLN A 39 11.14 0.17 0.23
C GLN A 39 10.84 1.52 -0.46
N TRP A 40 9.58 1.77 -0.77
CA TRP A 40 9.14 2.99 -1.47
C TRP A 40 9.21 4.23 -0.60
N HIS A 41 9.17 4.08 0.73
CA HIS A 41 9.32 5.19 1.69
C HIS A 41 10.63 5.98 1.52
N HIS A 42 11.68 5.40 0.91
CA HIS A 42 12.90 6.14 0.59
C HIS A 42 12.75 7.13 -0.58
N TYR A 43 11.68 7.01 -1.37
CA TYR A 43 11.36 7.87 -2.51
C TYR A 43 10.31 8.95 -2.15
N LEU A 44 9.81 8.96 -0.91
CA LEU A 44 8.75 9.85 -0.45
C LEU A 44 9.31 10.92 0.49
N ASN A 45 8.71 12.10 0.47
CA ASN A 45 9.04 13.16 1.44
C ASN A 45 8.53 12.83 2.84
N GLU A 46 7.34 12.25 2.92
CA GLU A 46 6.68 11.87 4.17
C GLU A 46 6.03 10.50 4.04
N LEU A 47 6.03 9.73 5.13
CA LEU A 47 5.31 8.46 5.24
C LEU A 47 4.19 8.62 6.26
N TRP A 48 2.95 8.45 5.80
CA TRP A 48 1.76 8.53 6.65
C TRP A 48 1.15 7.14 6.78
N THR A 49 0.82 6.74 8.01
CA THR A 49 0.20 5.44 8.30
C THR A 49 -1.09 5.65 9.07
N VAL A 50 -2.10 4.85 8.78
CA VAL A 50 -3.33 4.79 9.57
C VAL A 50 -3.29 3.53 10.43
N PHE A 51 -3.61 3.68 11.71
CA PHE A 51 -3.73 2.56 12.63
C PHE A 51 -5.20 2.22 12.89
N VAL A 52 -5.48 0.92 12.99
CA VAL A 52 -6.77 0.38 13.43
C VAL A 52 -6.50 -0.78 14.39
N PRO A 53 -7.25 -0.91 15.50
CA PRO A 53 -7.14 -2.09 16.35
C PRO A 53 -7.39 -3.37 15.55
N HIS A 54 -6.62 -4.42 15.83
CA HIS A 54 -6.67 -5.66 15.05
C HIS A 54 -8.08 -6.27 14.95
N ASP A 55 -8.84 -6.31 16.04
CA ASP A 55 -10.20 -6.87 16.02
C ASP A 55 -11.16 -6.05 15.13
N GLU A 56 -10.98 -4.73 15.08
CA GLU A 56 -11.77 -3.86 14.20
C GLU A 56 -11.36 -4.01 12.74
N MET A 57 -10.07 -4.22 12.45
CA MET A 57 -9.60 -4.59 11.12
C MET A 57 -10.24 -5.90 10.65
N VAL A 58 -10.18 -6.94 11.49
CA VAL A 58 -10.76 -8.26 11.19
C VAL A 58 -12.25 -8.14 10.92
N ARG A 59 -12.99 -7.45 11.80
CA ARG A 59 -14.44 -7.22 11.63
C ARG A 59 -14.75 -6.55 10.30
N ARG A 60 -14.05 -5.46 9.95
CA ARG A 60 -14.27 -4.72 8.71
C ARG A 60 -13.97 -5.54 7.46
N VAL A 61 -12.90 -6.32 7.46
CA VAL A 61 -12.54 -7.18 6.31
C VAL A 61 -13.55 -8.31 6.14
N MET A 62 -13.98 -8.95 7.22
CA MET A 62 -15.02 -9.98 7.17
C MET A 62 -16.34 -9.43 6.63
N GLU A 63 -16.78 -8.25 7.11
CA GLU A 63 -18.02 -7.59 6.68
C GLU A 63 -17.94 -7.15 5.21
N ARG A 64 -16.81 -6.57 4.76
CA ARG A 64 -16.62 -6.04 3.40
C ARG A 64 -16.43 -7.15 2.37
N ASP A 65 -15.55 -8.11 2.66
CA ASP A 65 -15.06 -9.09 1.69
C ASP A 65 -15.80 -10.44 1.81
N GLN A 66 -16.72 -10.58 2.77
CA GLN A 66 -17.48 -11.80 3.05
C GLN A 66 -16.58 -13.02 3.30
N LEU A 67 -15.43 -12.79 3.93
CA LEU A 67 -14.45 -13.81 4.25
C LEU A 67 -14.66 -14.34 5.67
N PRO A 68 -14.42 -15.64 5.91
CA PRO A 68 -14.46 -16.19 7.25
C PRO A 68 -13.19 -15.77 8.03
N ARG A 69 -13.31 -15.72 9.36
CA ARG A 69 -12.31 -15.12 10.25
C ARG A 69 -10.91 -15.73 10.06
N GLU A 70 -10.83 -17.04 9.85
CA GLU A 70 -9.57 -17.78 9.67
C GLU A 70 -8.74 -17.33 8.46
N GLN A 71 -9.37 -16.74 7.44
CA GLN A 71 -8.67 -16.20 6.27
C GLN A 71 -8.16 -14.77 6.49
N VAL A 72 -8.64 -14.10 7.54
CA VAL A 72 -8.39 -12.67 7.80
C VAL A 72 -7.39 -12.44 8.94
N ILE A 73 -7.35 -13.31 9.95
CA ILE A 73 -6.50 -13.13 11.15
C ILE A 73 -5.00 -13.07 10.82
N PHE A 74 -4.59 -13.56 9.65
CA PHE A 74 -3.19 -13.60 9.22
C PHE A 74 -2.86 -12.57 8.11
N LEU A 75 -3.79 -11.68 7.79
CA LEU A 75 -3.55 -10.51 6.93
C LEU A 75 -2.87 -9.41 7.74
#